data_AF-A0A533WZR1-F1
#
_entry.id   AF-A0A533WZR1-F1
#
_cell.length_a   1.000
_cell.length_b   1.000
_cell.length_c   1.000
_cell.angle_alpha   90.00
_cell.angle_beta   90.00
_cell.angle_gamma   90.00
#
_symmetry.space_group_name_H-M   'P 1'
#
loop_
_entity.id
_entity.type
_entity.pdbx_description
1 polymer ?
#
loop_
_entity_poly.entity_id
_entity_poly.type
_entity_poly.pdbx_seq_one_letter_code
_entity_poly.pdbx_strand_id
1 'polypeptide(L)'
;MTNVITEVKSGNYKQADQHAITAYLDNFEYLEASIEKHDPDLKGTLEIDMRENLRGMINDEKPSQAIEEYVNGILGKLEKAEELLANDTSFSQPSPPAGFADIKGLAAGFGTYTGERKDPGQADDPAKAAVRNGIDEIRIKLDETLRLYKEGKAEGALLTSRSAYLDSYENVEIPLRPIDPDFTLDMEIKFAELRNLMQYGAPFAQVEAKVIEIRRGLDESERLVSGTGIVAPAIAFSTSFSIIFREGLESALIVGAILTYLEASRNERFKKHVYYGIVIAFAATAVTWFVAQFIISMSGASRALIEAIAGVSAVAVLFWVSFWILNKVETKRWIEFVKAKVWNYAVIFYSLP
;
A
#
# COMPACT_ATOMS: atom_id res chain seq x y z
N MET A 1 -23.27 10.08 1.37
CA MET A 1 -22.56 10.12 2.68
C MET A 1 -23.34 10.82 3.80
N THR A 2 -24.36 11.63 3.52
CA THR A 2 -25.17 12.34 4.53
C THR A 2 -25.75 11.41 5.60
N ASN A 3 -26.15 10.18 5.23
CA ASN A 3 -26.66 9.20 6.20
C ASN A 3 -25.60 8.75 7.22
N VAL A 4 -24.30 8.77 6.87
CA VAL A 4 -23.22 8.49 7.83
C VAL A 4 -23.24 9.52 8.95
N ILE A 5 -23.34 10.81 8.61
CA ILE A 5 -23.39 11.91 9.59
C ILE A 5 -24.64 11.79 10.46
N THR A 6 -25.79 11.49 9.86
CA THR A 6 -27.05 11.32 10.60
C THR A 6 -26.95 10.21 11.64
N GLU A 7 -26.49 9.02 11.25
CA GLU A 7 -26.40 7.87 12.15
C GLU A 7 -25.37 8.08 13.27
N VAL A 8 -24.21 8.68 12.96
CA VAL A 8 -23.21 9.02 13.98
C VAL A 8 -23.75 10.04 14.99
N LYS A 9 -24.51 11.05 14.55
CA LYS A 9 -25.16 12.02 15.46
C LYS A 9 -26.20 11.36 16.35
N SER A 10 -26.84 10.28 15.88
CA SER A 10 -27.76 9.45 16.65
C SER A 10 -27.06 8.39 17.52
N GLY A 11 -25.73 8.33 17.50
CA GLY A 11 -24.94 7.34 18.25
C GLY A 11 -24.96 5.93 17.65
N ASN A 12 -25.47 5.78 16.43
CA ASN A 12 -25.62 4.50 15.75
C ASN A 12 -24.43 4.21 14.82
N TYR A 13 -23.24 4.02 15.39
CA TYR A 13 -22.00 3.83 14.65
C TYR A 13 -22.03 2.59 13.72
N LYS A 14 -22.77 1.55 14.10
CA LYS A 14 -22.92 0.35 13.25
C LYS A 14 -23.65 0.65 11.94
N GLN A 15 -24.74 1.42 12.01
CA GLN A 15 -25.47 1.83 10.80
C GLN A 15 -24.67 2.87 10.00
N ALA A 16 -23.91 3.73 10.69
CA ALA A 16 -23.00 4.64 10.03
C ALA A 16 -21.93 3.91 9.20
N ASP A 17 -21.31 2.85 9.75
CA ASP A 17 -20.34 2.03 9.02
C ASP A 17 -20.99 1.36 7.80
N GLN A 18 -22.22 0.83 7.94
CA GLN A 18 -22.97 0.29 6.80
C GLN A 18 -23.19 1.34 5.69
N HIS A 19 -23.52 2.57 6.05
CA HIS A 19 -23.66 3.66 5.08
C HIS A 19 -22.33 4.07 4.46
N ALA A 20 -21.22 4.04 5.22
CA ALA A 20 -19.89 4.33 4.70
C ALA A 20 -19.45 3.25 3.69
N ILE A 21 -19.62 1.98 4.04
CA ILE A 21 -19.37 0.83 3.16
C ILE A 21 -20.20 0.92 1.88
N THR A 22 -21.49 1.24 1.99
CA THR A 22 -22.39 1.41 0.83
C THR A 22 -21.93 2.57 -0.06
N ALA A 23 -21.50 3.68 0.54
CA ALA A 23 -20.99 4.81 -0.23
C ALA A 23 -19.72 4.46 -1.00
N TYR A 24 -18.89 3.56 -0.49
CA TYR A 24 -17.70 3.08 -1.18
C TYR A 24 -18.02 2.01 -2.24
N LEU A 25 -18.41 0.80 -1.80
CA LEU A 25 -18.57 -0.37 -2.67
C LEU A 25 -19.67 -0.21 -3.73
N ASP A 26 -20.80 0.38 -3.33
CA ASP A 26 -21.96 0.43 -4.21
C ASP A 26 -21.98 1.70 -5.08
N ASN A 27 -21.04 2.64 -4.87
CA ASN A 27 -21.02 3.90 -5.60
C ASN A 27 -19.61 4.30 -6.06
N PHE A 28 -18.69 4.62 -5.15
CA PHE A 28 -17.38 5.14 -5.50
C PHE A 28 -16.49 4.15 -6.25
N GLU A 29 -16.53 2.86 -5.91
CA GLU A 29 -15.73 1.78 -6.54
C GLU A 29 -15.87 1.80 -8.08
N TYR A 30 -17.08 2.04 -8.61
CA TYR A 30 -17.34 2.14 -10.05
C TYR A 30 -16.72 3.36 -10.74
N LEU A 31 -16.37 4.39 -9.98
CA LEU A 31 -15.80 5.63 -10.49
C LEU A 31 -14.27 5.61 -10.46
N GLU A 32 -13.64 4.71 -9.71
CA GLU A 32 -12.19 4.70 -9.49
C GLU A 32 -11.39 4.72 -10.78
N ALA A 33 -11.66 3.79 -11.70
CA ALA A 33 -10.95 3.71 -12.98
C ALA A 33 -11.11 5.00 -13.82
N SER A 34 -12.27 5.64 -13.73
CA SER A 34 -12.53 6.89 -14.46
C SER A 34 -11.77 8.05 -13.85
N ILE A 35 -11.73 8.16 -12.52
CA ILE A 35 -11.00 9.22 -11.82
C ILE A 35 -9.49 9.01 -11.99
N GLU A 36 -9.00 7.78 -11.86
CA GLU A 36 -7.57 7.43 -11.99
C GLU A 36 -6.98 7.85 -13.33
N LYS A 37 -7.77 7.76 -14.41
CA LYS A 37 -7.34 8.20 -15.75
C LYS A 37 -6.98 9.69 -15.81
N HIS A 38 -7.62 10.53 -14.98
CA HIS A 38 -7.43 11.99 -14.98
C HIS A 38 -6.57 12.48 -13.82
N ASP A 39 -6.77 11.93 -12.63
CA ASP A 39 -6.10 12.35 -11.40
C ASP A 39 -5.88 11.11 -10.49
N PRO A 40 -4.80 10.33 -10.70
CA PRO A 40 -4.47 9.16 -9.89
C PRO A 40 -4.31 9.48 -8.39
N ASP A 41 -3.75 10.65 -8.07
CA ASP A 41 -3.53 11.08 -6.68
C ASP A 41 -4.85 11.37 -5.97
N LEU A 42 -5.79 12.03 -6.66
CA LEU A 42 -7.15 12.26 -6.15
C LEU A 42 -7.90 10.94 -5.95
N LYS A 43 -7.80 10.00 -6.92
CA LYS A 43 -8.40 8.66 -6.78
C LYS A 43 -7.87 7.97 -5.53
N GLY A 44 -6.54 7.85 -5.40
CA GLY A 44 -5.92 7.16 -4.27
C GLY A 44 -6.24 7.81 -2.92
N THR A 45 -6.32 9.15 -2.87
CA THR A 45 -6.74 9.86 -1.66
C THR A 45 -8.18 9.54 -1.27
N LEU A 46 -9.11 9.58 -2.24
CA LEU A 46 -10.53 9.26 -2.01
C LEU A 46 -10.72 7.80 -1.60
N GLU A 47 -9.99 6.87 -2.24
CA GLU A 47 -9.97 5.45 -1.90
C GLU A 47 -9.62 5.25 -0.42
N ILE A 48 -8.46 5.74 0.02
CA ILE A 48 -8.00 5.61 1.41
C ILE A 48 -8.95 6.31 2.38
N ASP A 49 -9.40 7.53 2.05
CA ASP A 49 -10.27 8.30 2.95
C ASP A 49 -11.62 7.60 3.19
N MET A 50 -12.23 7.05 2.15
CA MET A 50 -13.56 6.43 2.22
C MET A 50 -13.52 5.02 2.79
N ARG A 51 -12.52 4.24 2.38
CA ARG A 51 -12.43 2.81 2.64
C ARG A 51 -11.81 2.47 3.98
N GLU A 52 -10.78 3.23 4.36
CA GLU A 52 -9.97 2.96 5.55
C GLU A 52 -10.23 4.01 6.63
N ASN A 53 -9.90 5.27 6.36
CA ASN A 53 -9.85 6.29 7.41
C ASN A 53 -11.24 6.62 7.98
N LEU A 54 -12.25 6.85 7.13
CA LEU A 54 -13.61 7.14 7.59
C LEU A 54 -14.16 5.97 8.41
N ARG A 55 -13.98 4.74 7.92
CA ARG A 55 -14.44 3.53 8.63
C ARG A 55 -13.69 3.31 9.93
N GLY A 56 -12.38 3.56 9.95
CA GLY A 56 -11.57 3.57 11.17
C GLY A 56 -12.09 4.56 12.20
N MET A 57 -12.42 5.79 11.81
CA MET A 57 -13.00 6.78 12.72
C MET A 57 -14.37 6.37 13.25
N ILE A 58 -15.22 5.73 12.43
CA ILE A 58 -16.54 5.23 12.84
C ILE A 58 -16.38 4.07 13.84
N ASN A 59 -15.50 3.11 13.55
CA ASN A 59 -15.24 1.95 14.41
C ASN A 59 -14.58 2.33 15.75
N ASP A 60 -13.78 3.39 15.75
CA ASP A 60 -13.18 3.98 16.95
C ASP A 60 -14.17 4.85 17.76
N GLU A 61 -15.42 4.98 17.31
CA GLU A 61 -16.45 5.84 17.89
C GLU A 61 -15.97 7.29 18.13
N LYS A 62 -15.22 7.85 17.17
CA LYS A 62 -14.72 9.23 17.26
C LYS A 62 -15.89 10.22 17.39
N PRO A 63 -15.68 11.39 18.02
CA PRO A 63 -16.73 12.39 18.18
C PRO A 63 -17.42 12.73 16.87
N SER A 64 -18.76 12.86 16.91
CA SER A 64 -19.59 13.09 15.72
C SER A 64 -19.17 14.29 14.89
N GLN A 65 -18.69 15.35 15.55
CA GLN A 65 -18.16 16.54 14.89
C GLN A 65 -16.90 16.24 14.07
N ALA A 66 -15.97 15.42 14.60
CA ALA A 66 -14.75 15.06 13.88
C ALA A 66 -15.06 14.20 12.64
N ILE A 67 -16.02 13.28 12.74
CA ILE A 67 -16.46 12.48 11.60
C ILE A 67 -17.18 13.37 10.57
N GLU A 68 -18.02 14.31 10.99
CA GLU A 68 -18.69 15.25 10.09
C GLU A 68 -17.70 16.14 9.34
N GLU A 69 -16.70 16.70 10.02
CA GLU A 69 -15.63 17.47 9.38
C GLU A 69 -14.86 16.63 8.35
N TYR A 70 -14.58 15.35 8.67
CA TYR A 70 -13.89 14.44 7.76
C TYR A 70 -14.74 14.08 6.53
N VAL A 71 -16.02 13.76 6.73
CA VAL A 71 -16.97 13.49 5.63
C VAL A 71 -17.10 14.70 4.71
N ASN A 72 -17.16 15.92 5.26
CA ASN A 72 -17.20 17.14 4.44
C ASN A 72 -15.94 17.31 3.59
N GLY A 73 -14.77 16.94 4.12
CA GLY A 73 -13.52 16.89 3.36
C GLY A 73 -13.55 15.90 2.20
N ILE A 74 -14.17 14.73 2.39
CA ILE A 74 -14.39 13.73 1.33
C ILE A 74 -15.35 14.29 0.27
N LEU A 75 -16.46 14.91 0.68
CA LEU A 75 -17.43 15.49 -0.24
C LEU A 75 -16.80 16.55 -1.14
N GLY A 76 -15.95 17.44 -0.61
CA GLY A 76 -15.24 18.42 -1.43
C GLY A 76 -14.27 17.79 -2.45
N LYS A 77 -13.66 16.64 -2.13
CA LYS A 77 -12.83 15.89 -3.09
C LYS A 77 -13.68 15.19 -4.16
N LEU A 78 -14.86 14.69 -3.78
CA LEU A 78 -15.82 14.11 -4.73
C LEU A 78 -16.37 15.16 -5.69
N GLU A 79 -16.62 16.39 -5.24
CA GLU A 79 -16.97 17.52 -6.12
C GLU A 79 -15.88 17.79 -7.16
N LYS A 80 -14.61 17.80 -6.74
CA LYS A 80 -13.47 17.91 -7.69
C LYS A 80 -13.45 16.75 -8.68
N ALA A 81 -13.71 15.53 -8.23
CA ALA A 81 -13.80 14.36 -9.11
C ALA A 81 -14.95 14.48 -10.12
N GLU A 82 -16.11 14.97 -9.69
CA GLU A 82 -17.25 15.24 -10.56
C GLU A 82 -16.90 16.28 -11.65
N GLU A 83 -16.24 17.39 -11.28
CA GLU A 83 -15.79 18.40 -12.25
C GLU A 83 -14.81 17.83 -13.29
N LEU A 84 -13.89 16.95 -12.86
CA LEU A 84 -12.95 16.28 -13.76
C LEU A 84 -13.69 15.36 -14.76
N LEU A 85 -14.65 14.57 -14.26
CA LEU A 85 -15.41 13.63 -15.08
C LEU A 85 -16.41 14.33 -16.00
N ALA A 86 -17.01 15.44 -15.58
CA ALA A 86 -17.94 16.23 -16.40
C ALA A 86 -17.30 16.77 -17.69
N ASN A 87 -15.97 16.95 -17.69
CA ASN A 87 -15.21 17.41 -18.83
C ASN A 87 -14.69 16.26 -19.73
N ASP A 88 -14.87 14.99 -19.32
CA ASP A 88 -14.52 13.84 -20.15
C ASP A 88 -15.70 13.44 -21.04
N THR A 89 -15.61 13.79 -22.33
CA THR A 89 -16.63 13.43 -23.36
C THR A 89 -16.83 11.91 -23.53
N SER A 90 -15.94 11.06 -23.02
CA SER A 90 -16.15 9.61 -22.98
C SER A 90 -17.23 9.17 -21.98
N PHE A 91 -17.67 10.06 -21.08
CA PHE A 91 -18.78 9.87 -20.14
C PHE A 91 -20.16 10.30 -20.71
N SER A 92 -20.17 11.08 -21.81
CA SER A 92 -21.39 11.65 -22.42
C SER A 92 -22.01 10.79 -23.54
N GLN A 93 -21.51 9.57 -23.77
CA GLN A 93 -22.03 8.66 -24.79
C GLN A 93 -23.01 7.64 -24.16
N PRO A 94 -24.21 7.44 -24.74
CA PRO A 94 -25.06 6.33 -24.35
C PRO A 94 -24.42 5.03 -24.82
N SER A 95 -23.78 4.32 -23.88
CA SER A 95 -23.25 2.96 -24.02
C SER A 95 -22.13 2.76 -25.07
N PRO A 96 -21.09 1.96 -24.77
CA PRO A 96 -20.25 1.40 -25.82
C PRO A 96 -21.09 0.52 -26.76
N PRO A 97 -20.69 0.33 -28.03
CA PRO A 97 -21.32 -0.62 -28.93
C PRO A 97 -21.28 -2.02 -28.31
N ALA A 98 -22.33 -2.81 -28.53
CA ALA A 98 -22.40 -4.23 -28.20
C ALA A 98 -21.07 -4.93 -28.56
N GLY A 99 -20.33 -5.38 -27.55
CA GLY A 99 -18.98 -5.92 -27.78
C GLY A 99 -18.19 -6.36 -26.55
N PHE A 100 -18.59 -5.99 -25.33
CA PHE A 100 -18.01 -6.56 -24.11
C PHE A 100 -19.10 -7.18 -23.24
N ALA A 101 -18.94 -8.47 -23.01
CA ALA A 101 -19.74 -9.37 -22.19
C ALA A 101 -21.18 -9.66 -22.67
N ASP A 102 -21.33 -10.72 -23.46
CA ASP A 102 -22.60 -11.44 -23.56
C ASP A 102 -23.03 -11.90 -22.16
N ILE A 103 -24.14 -11.37 -21.66
CA ILE A 103 -24.72 -11.74 -20.36
C ILE A 103 -25.08 -13.24 -20.32
N LYS A 104 -25.33 -13.88 -21.48
CA LYS A 104 -25.46 -15.35 -21.57
C LYS A 104 -24.12 -16.07 -21.54
N GLY A 105 -23.03 -15.42 -21.94
CA GLY A 105 -21.65 -15.92 -21.78
C GLY A 105 -21.16 -15.85 -20.33
N LEU A 106 -21.56 -14.81 -19.59
CA LEU A 106 -21.31 -14.67 -18.14
C LEU A 106 -22.00 -15.75 -17.29
N ALA A 107 -23.16 -16.24 -17.73
CA ALA A 107 -23.87 -17.36 -17.08
C ALA A 107 -23.19 -18.73 -17.29
N ALA A 108 -22.18 -18.83 -18.17
CA ALA A 108 -21.45 -20.07 -18.41
C ALA A 108 -20.38 -20.37 -17.34
N GLY A 109 -20.18 -19.47 -16.37
CA GLY A 109 -19.23 -19.62 -15.28
C GLY A 109 -17.80 -19.30 -15.72
N PHE A 110 -17.26 -18.19 -15.22
CA PHE A 110 -15.83 -17.96 -15.29
C PHE A 110 -15.13 -18.95 -14.34
N GLY A 111 -14.16 -19.69 -14.90
CA GLY A 111 -13.08 -20.32 -14.15
C GLY A 111 -13.46 -21.29 -13.03
N THR A 112 -14.11 -22.41 -13.32
CA THR A 112 -13.84 -23.60 -12.49
C THR A 112 -12.47 -24.15 -12.89
N TYR A 113 -11.45 -23.88 -12.08
CA TYR A 113 -10.15 -24.55 -12.24
C TYR A 113 -10.39 -26.07 -12.12
N THR A 114 -10.30 -26.78 -13.25
CA THR A 114 -10.47 -28.24 -13.35
C THR A 114 -9.14 -28.99 -13.28
N GLY A 115 -8.03 -28.28 -13.03
CA GLY A 115 -6.70 -28.88 -12.90
C GLY A 115 -6.46 -29.58 -11.55
N GLU A 116 -5.37 -30.35 -11.48
CA GLU A 116 -4.91 -30.97 -10.23
C GLU A 116 -4.62 -29.91 -9.15
N ARG A 117 -5.22 -30.07 -7.98
CA ARG A 117 -4.94 -29.22 -6.81
C ARG A 117 -3.54 -29.53 -6.29
N LYS A 118 -2.67 -28.53 -6.24
CA LYS A 118 -1.33 -28.67 -5.63
C LYS A 118 -1.40 -28.42 -4.13
N ASP A 119 -0.60 -29.17 -3.36
CA ASP A 119 -0.58 -29.09 -1.90
C ASP A 119 -0.14 -27.70 -1.38
N PRO A 120 -0.72 -27.21 -0.27
CA PRO A 120 -0.29 -25.98 0.37
C PRO A 120 1.18 -26.02 0.80
N GLY A 121 1.96 -25.01 0.39
CA GLY A 121 3.36 -24.87 0.78
C GLY A 121 3.51 -24.09 2.09
N GLN A 122 4.28 -24.62 3.04
CA GLN A 122 4.79 -23.83 4.17
C GLN A 122 5.77 -22.79 3.63
N ALA A 123 5.69 -21.53 4.10
CA ALA A 123 6.64 -20.51 3.66
C ALA A 123 6.84 -19.37 4.67
N ASP A 124 8.04 -18.82 4.63
CA ASP A 124 8.72 -17.98 5.62
C ASP A 124 8.94 -16.56 5.04
N ASP A 125 8.01 -16.12 4.18
CA ASP A 125 7.99 -14.86 3.45
C ASP A 125 6.92 -13.90 4.02
N PRO A 126 7.27 -12.65 4.40
CA PRO A 126 6.35 -11.66 4.96
C PRO A 126 5.12 -11.35 4.09
N ALA A 127 5.27 -11.31 2.76
CA ALA A 127 4.14 -11.02 1.85
C ALA A 127 3.16 -12.21 1.80
N LYS A 128 3.70 -13.43 1.83
CA LYS A 128 2.89 -14.67 1.90
C LYS A 128 2.21 -14.83 3.26
N ALA A 129 2.83 -14.33 4.34
CA ALA A 129 2.23 -14.30 5.66
C ALA A 129 1.07 -13.30 5.73
N ALA A 130 1.22 -12.11 5.14
CA ALA A 130 0.14 -11.13 5.04
C ALA A 130 -1.07 -11.66 4.27
N VAL A 131 -0.85 -12.30 3.11
CA VAL A 131 -1.92 -12.93 2.32
C VAL A 131 -2.63 -14.03 3.11
N ARG A 132 -1.89 -14.91 3.80
CA ARG A 132 -2.49 -15.96 4.64
C ARG A 132 -3.31 -15.40 5.79
N ASN A 133 -2.78 -14.42 6.52
CA ASN A 133 -3.51 -13.78 7.61
C ASN A 133 -4.81 -13.12 7.10
N GLY A 134 -4.75 -12.40 5.98
CA GLY A 134 -5.93 -11.82 5.35
C GLY A 134 -6.95 -12.89 4.94
N ILE A 135 -6.50 -14.00 4.33
CA ILE A 135 -7.36 -15.13 3.97
C ILE A 135 -8.05 -15.74 5.21
N ASP A 136 -7.33 -15.93 6.31
CA ASP A 136 -7.89 -16.49 7.53
C ASP A 136 -8.94 -15.58 8.18
N GLU A 137 -8.70 -14.26 8.19
CA GLU A 137 -9.68 -13.27 8.62
C GLU A 137 -10.96 -13.32 7.76
N ILE A 138 -10.81 -13.43 6.44
CA ILE A 138 -11.95 -13.56 5.53
C ILE A 138 -12.73 -14.84 5.85
N ARG A 139 -12.06 -15.98 6.04
CA ARG A 139 -12.73 -17.26 6.35
C ARG A 139 -13.58 -17.14 7.62
N ILE A 140 -13.04 -16.53 8.68
CA ILE A 140 -13.75 -16.27 9.95
C ILE A 140 -14.98 -15.39 9.71
N LYS A 141 -14.82 -14.29 8.98
CA LYS A 141 -15.95 -13.38 8.67
C LYS A 141 -17.01 -14.06 7.80
N LEU A 142 -16.61 -14.92 6.87
CA LEU A 142 -17.55 -15.71 6.06
C LEU A 142 -18.33 -16.73 6.90
N ASP A 143 -17.71 -17.36 7.91
CA ASP A 143 -18.41 -18.23 8.86
C ASP A 143 -19.45 -17.44 9.66
N GLU A 144 -19.07 -16.25 10.13
CA GLU A 144 -19.96 -15.35 10.85
C GLU A 144 -21.12 -14.85 9.96
N THR A 145 -20.84 -14.49 8.69
CA THR A 145 -21.86 -14.16 7.69
C THR A 145 -22.89 -15.27 7.57
N LEU A 146 -22.46 -16.54 7.41
CA LEU A 146 -23.39 -17.67 7.32
C LEU A 146 -24.19 -17.86 8.60
N ARG A 147 -23.56 -17.74 9.77
CA ARG A 147 -24.25 -17.84 11.06
C ARG A 147 -25.34 -16.78 11.19
N LEU A 148 -25.03 -15.51 10.93
CA LEU A 148 -25.98 -14.40 11.00
C LEU A 148 -27.12 -14.57 10.00
N TYR A 149 -26.82 -14.99 8.77
CA TYR A 149 -27.84 -15.18 7.74
C TYR A 149 -28.81 -16.31 8.11
N LYS A 150 -28.29 -17.41 8.67
CA LYS A 150 -29.11 -18.53 9.17
C LYS A 150 -30.02 -18.15 10.34
N GLU A 151 -29.58 -17.22 11.18
CA GLU A 151 -30.36 -16.66 12.29
C GLU A 151 -31.42 -15.63 11.82
N GLY A 152 -31.54 -15.38 10.51
CA GLY A 152 -32.45 -14.37 9.96
C GLY A 152 -31.95 -12.94 10.11
N LYS A 153 -30.71 -12.73 10.57
CA LYS A 153 -30.06 -11.42 10.72
C LYS A 153 -29.40 -11.00 9.41
N ALA A 154 -30.19 -10.89 8.34
CA ALA A 154 -29.70 -10.65 6.98
C ALA A 154 -28.85 -9.37 6.86
N GLU A 155 -29.25 -8.29 7.52
CA GLU A 155 -28.51 -7.02 7.50
C GLU A 155 -27.13 -7.13 8.19
N GLY A 156 -27.07 -7.88 9.29
CA GLY A 156 -25.81 -8.18 9.97
C GLY A 156 -24.89 -9.05 9.10
N ALA A 157 -25.44 -10.08 8.46
CA ALA A 157 -24.69 -10.95 7.57
C ALA A 157 -24.11 -10.19 6.36
N LEU A 158 -24.91 -9.29 5.77
CA LEU A 158 -24.49 -8.44 4.67
C LEU A 158 -23.35 -7.50 5.07
N LEU A 159 -23.46 -6.86 6.24
CA LEU A 159 -22.39 -6.03 6.79
C LEU A 159 -21.11 -6.85 6.97
N THR A 160 -21.17 -7.98 7.68
CA THR A 160 -20.00 -8.83 7.92
C THR A 160 -19.35 -9.28 6.62
N SER A 161 -20.13 -9.62 5.60
CA SER A 161 -19.60 -10.03 4.29
C SER A 161 -18.91 -8.87 3.56
N ARG A 162 -19.44 -7.66 3.65
CA ARG A 162 -18.82 -6.47 3.04
C ARG A 162 -17.50 -6.13 3.73
N SER A 163 -17.46 -6.21 5.06
CA SER A 163 -16.23 -6.03 5.85
C SER A 163 -15.19 -7.12 5.59
N ALA A 164 -15.59 -8.34 5.21
CA ALA A 164 -14.65 -9.39 4.82
C ALA A 164 -13.87 -8.99 3.55
N TYR A 165 -14.58 -8.42 2.58
CA TYR A 165 -13.95 -7.93 1.36
C TYR A 165 -13.06 -6.71 1.62
N LEU A 166 -13.62 -5.66 2.22
CA LEU A 166 -12.93 -4.38 2.42
C LEU A 166 -11.72 -4.46 3.35
N ASP A 167 -11.86 -5.09 4.52
CA ASP A 167 -10.79 -5.01 5.51
C ASP A 167 -9.64 -5.99 5.18
N SER A 168 -9.95 -7.05 4.44
CA SER A 168 -9.05 -8.20 4.34
C SER A 168 -8.77 -8.63 2.88
N TYR A 169 -9.78 -8.69 1.99
CA TYR A 169 -9.56 -9.20 0.63
C TYR A 169 -8.78 -8.24 -0.27
N GLU A 170 -8.96 -6.92 -0.15
CA GLU A 170 -8.18 -5.95 -0.95
C GLU A 170 -6.67 -6.05 -0.67
N ASN A 171 -6.28 -6.34 0.57
CA ASN A 171 -4.89 -6.60 0.92
C ASN A 171 -4.36 -7.90 0.30
N VAL A 172 -5.25 -8.88 0.07
CA VAL A 172 -4.95 -10.15 -0.61
C VAL A 172 -4.91 -9.95 -2.13
N GLU A 173 -5.72 -9.05 -2.68
CA GLU A 173 -5.78 -8.70 -4.10
C GLU A 173 -4.47 -8.10 -4.60
N ILE A 174 -3.87 -7.14 -3.87
CA ILE A 174 -2.68 -6.40 -4.29
C ILE A 174 -1.55 -7.33 -4.79
N PRO A 175 -1.13 -8.37 -4.04
CA PRO A 175 -0.13 -9.31 -4.53
C PRO A 175 -0.65 -10.31 -5.57
N LEU A 176 -1.96 -10.57 -5.65
CA LEU A 176 -2.56 -11.51 -6.61
C LEU A 176 -2.73 -10.91 -8.00
N ARG A 177 -3.14 -9.64 -8.11
CA ARG A 177 -3.50 -8.99 -9.38
C ARG A 177 -2.36 -9.02 -10.42
N PRO A 178 -1.08 -8.84 -10.06
CA PRO A 178 0.03 -9.02 -11.00
C PRO A 178 0.35 -10.48 -11.34
N ILE A 179 -0.10 -11.44 -10.53
CA ILE A 179 0.13 -12.89 -10.72
C ILE A 179 -0.92 -13.46 -11.69
N ASP A 180 -2.20 -13.21 -11.41
CA ASP A 180 -3.33 -13.71 -12.20
C ASP A 180 -4.51 -12.71 -12.12
N PRO A 181 -4.56 -11.72 -13.04
CA PRO A 181 -5.58 -10.68 -13.01
C PRO A 181 -6.99 -11.21 -13.31
N ASP A 182 -7.12 -12.25 -14.13
CA ASP A 182 -8.41 -12.85 -14.46
C ASP A 182 -8.99 -13.57 -13.24
N PHE A 183 -8.14 -14.30 -12.51
CA PHE A 183 -8.52 -14.92 -11.24
C PHE A 183 -8.89 -13.89 -10.16
N THR A 184 -8.12 -12.81 -10.07
CA THR A 184 -8.42 -11.71 -9.14
C THR A 184 -9.82 -11.12 -9.40
N LEU A 185 -10.13 -10.80 -10.66
CA LEU A 185 -11.43 -10.27 -11.06
C LEU A 185 -12.58 -11.27 -10.77
N ASP A 186 -12.36 -12.56 -11.04
CA ASP A 186 -13.33 -13.62 -10.75
C ASP A 186 -13.66 -13.70 -9.24
N MET A 187 -12.69 -13.46 -8.37
CA MET A 187 -12.92 -13.39 -6.93
C MET A 187 -13.72 -12.15 -6.51
N GLU A 188 -13.40 -10.97 -7.05
CA GLU A 188 -14.18 -9.73 -6.82
C GLU A 188 -15.65 -9.93 -7.19
N ILE A 189 -15.91 -10.55 -8.34
CA ILE A 189 -17.27 -10.89 -8.82
C ILE A 189 -17.97 -11.81 -7.82
N LYS A 190 -17.31 -12.85 -7.30
CA LYS A 190 -17.92 -13.77 -6.33
C LYS A 190 -18.33 -13.07 -5.03
N PHE A 191 -17.51 -12.14 -4.54
CA PHE A 191 -17.87 -11.32 -3.38
C PHE A 191 -19.07 -10.42 -3.69
N ALA A 192 -19.12 -9.79 -4.87
CA ALA A 192 -20.26 -8.99 -5.30
C ALA A 192 -21.56 -9.82 -5.40
N GLU A 193 -21.48 -11.03 -5.97
CA GLU A 193 -22.61 -11.97 -6.05
C GLU A 193 -23.11 -12.41 -4.67
N LEU A 194 -22.20 -12.68 -3.73
CA LEU A 194 -22.57 -13.01 -2.35
C LEU A 194 -23.37 -11.85 -1.72
N ARG A 195 -22.90 -10.61 -1.88
CA ARG A 195 -23.63 -9.41 -1.40
C ARG A 195 -25.03 -9.35 -2.01
N ASN A 196 -25.14 -9.52 -3.32
CA ASN A 196 -26.42 -9.47 -4.02
C ASN A 196 -27.39 -10.55 -3.54
N LEU A 197 -26.93 -11.79 -3.36
CA LEU A 197 -27.76 -12.87 -2.82
C LEU A 197 -28.36 -12.51 -1.46
N MET A 198 -27.55 -11.94 -0.56
CA MET A 198 -28.04 -11.53 0.77
C MET A 198 -28.97 -10.31 0.69
N GLN A 199 -28.67 -9.34 -0.17
CA GLN A 199 -29.48 -8.13 -0.36
C GLN A 199 -30.89 -8.45 -0.89
N TYR A 200 -31.00 -9.43 -1.79
CA TYR A 200 -32.28 -9.90 -2.32
C TYR A 200 -32.96 -10.97 -1.47
N GLY A 201 -32.42 -11.30 -0.30
CA GLY A 201 -33.01 -12.28 0.61
C GLY A 201 -33.04 -13.69 0.03
N ALA A 202 -32.03 -14.09 -0.75
CA ALA A 202 -31.95 -15.41 -1.36
C ALA A 202 -31.95 -16.53 -0.30
N PRO A 203 -32.41 -17.75 -0.65
CA PRO A 203 -32.38 -18.89 0.28
C PRO A 203 -30.97 -19.15 0.84
N PHE A 204 -30.90 -19.53 2.12
CA PHE A 204 -29.63 -19.83 2.82
C PHE A 204 -28.71 -20.76 2.02
N ALA A 205 -29.26 -21.79 1.37
CA ALA A 205 -28.48 -22.74 0.57
C ALA A 205 -27.71 -22.07 -0.60
N GLN A 206 -28.26 -21.02 -1.20
CA GLN A 206 -27.58 -20.29 -2.28
C GLN A 206 -26.45 -19.41 -1.73
N VAL A 207 -26.68 -18.77 -0.59
CA VAL A 207 -25.66 -17.98 0.12
C VAL A 207 -24.51 -18.89 0.59
N GLU A 208 -24.84 -20.04 1.18
CA GLU A 208 -23.86 -21.06 1.60
C GLU A 208 -23.03 -21.58 0.42
N ALA A 209 -23.67 -21.89 -0.71
CA ALA A 209 -22.97 -22.32 -1.92
C ALA A 209 -21.97 -21.26 -2.41
N LYS A 210 -22.36 -19.98 -2.44
CA LYS A 210 -21.49 -18.88 -2.85
C LYS A 210 -20.33 -18.67 -1.86
N VAL A 211 -20.56 -18.78 -0.56
CA VAL A 211 -19.49 -18.73 0.45
C VAL A 211 -18.48 -19.88 0.26
N ILE A 212 -18.94 -21.08 -0.06
CA ILE A 212 -18.06 -22.23 -0.35
C ILE A 212 -17.23 -21.97 -1.62
N GLU A 213 -17.81 -21.37 -2.66
CA GLU A 213 -17.07 -20.97 -3.87
C GLU A 213 -15.97 -19.96 -3.56
N ILE A 214 -16.28 -18.92 -2.77
CA ILE A 214 -15.30 -17.93 -2.33
C ILE A 214 -14.17 -18.61 -1.54
N ARG A 215 -14.49 -19.51 -0.60
CA ARG A 215 -13.47 -20.24 0.18
C ARG A 215 -12.50 -21.03 -0.69
N ARG A 216 -13.02 -21.75 -1.68
CA ARG A 216 -12.18 -22.49 -2.64
C ARG A 216 -11.28 -21.55 -3.45
N GLY A 217 -11.80 -20.37 -3.78
CA GLY A 217 -11.02 -19.30 -4.38
C GLY A 217 -9.90 -18.82 -3.45
N LEU A 218 -10.17 -18.58 -2.17
CA LEU A 218 -9.14 -18.19 -1.20
C LEU A 218 -8.04 -19.27 -1.05
N ASP A 219 -8.39 -20.56 -1.09
CA ASP A 219 -7.40 -21.64 -1.12
C ASP A 219 -6.50 -21.55 -2.37
N GLU A 220 -7.08 -21.15 -3.51
CA GLU A 220 -6.35 -20.92 -4.76
C GLU A 220 -5.47 -19.66 -4.69
N SER A 221 -5.97 -18.57 -4.10
CA SER A 221 -5.20 -17.36 -3.82
C SER A 221 -3.93 -17.68 -3.03
N GLU A 222 -4.06 -18.46 -1.96
CA GLU A 222 -2.93 -18.91 -1.15
C GLU A 222 -1.94 -19.73 -1.98
N ARG A 223 -2.43 -20.59 -2.89
CA ARG A 223 -1.61 -21.41 -3.78
C ARG A 223 -0.87 -20.59 -4.83
N LEU A 224 -1.51 -19.58 -5.43
CA LEU A 224 -0.91 -18.69 -6.42
C LEU A 224 0.23 -17.86 -5.81
N VAL A 225 0.03 -17.38 -4.59
CA VAL A 225 1.04 -16.60 -3.84
C VAL A 225 2.13 -17.50 -3.24
N SER A 226 1.78 -18.71 -2.80
CA SER A 226 2.72 -19.66 -2.21
C SER A 226 3.53 -20.43 -3.25
N GLY A 227 2.96 -20.63 -4.45
CA GLY A 227 3.52 -21.41 -5.54
C GLY A 227 4.89 -20.90 -5.99
N THR A 228 5.76 -21.84 -6.33
CA THR A 228 7.11 -21.67 -6.89
C THR A 228 7.09 -21.09 -8.32
N GLY A 229 6.28 -20.08 -8.57
CA GLY A 229 6.31 -19.30 -9.80
C GLY A 229 7.50 -18.34 -9.80
N ILE A 230 8.14 -18.20 -10.95
CA ILE A 230 9.29 -17.32 -11.22
C ILE A 230 9.02 -15.85 -10.85
N VAL A 231 7.74 -15.49 -10.68
CA VAL A 231 7.24 -14.12 -10.52
C VAL A 231 7.42 -13.56 -9.11
N ALA A 232 7.11 -14.30 -8.04
CA ALA A 232 7.23 -13.76 -6.67
C ALA A 232 8.70 -13.50 -6.25
N PRO A 233 9.66 -14.42 -6.52
CA PRO A 233 11.07 -14.13 -6.34
C PRO A 233 11.57 -13.02 -7.27
N ALA A 234 11.04 -12.90 -8.49
CA ALA A 234 11.41 -11.84 -9.42
C ALA A 234 10.92 -10.45 -8.95
N ILE A 235 9.73 -10.36 -8.34
CA ILE A 235 9.23 -9.10 -7.76
C ILE A 235 10.06 -8.72 -6.55
N ALA A 236 10.27 -9.63 -5.59
CA ALA A 236 11.10 -9.37 -4.41
C ALA A 236 12.56 -9.06 -4.80
N PHE A 237 13.10 -9.74 -5.81
CA PHE A 237 14.39 -9.43 -6.40
C PHE A 237 14.39 -8.05 -7.05
N SER A 238 13.37 -7.71 -7.85
CA SER A 238 13.29 -6.44 -8.58
C SER A 238 13.14 -5.25 -7.64
N THR A 239 12.36 -5.37 -6.56
CA THR A 239 12.21 -4.31 -5.55
C THR A 239 13.50 -4.11 -4.77
N SER A 240 14.10 -5.20 -4.26
CA SER A 240 15.39 -5.16 -3.56
C SER A 240 16.50 -4.63 -4.46
N PHE A 241 16.54 -5.09 -5.72
CA PHE A 241 17.46 -4.63 -6.74
C PHE A 241 17.29 -3.15 -7.01
N SER A 242 16.07 -2.64 -7.19
CA SER A 242 15.81 -1.23 -7.46
C SER A 242 16.30 -0.32 -6.33
N ILE A 243 16.07 -0.72 -5.07
CA ILE A 243 16.55 0.03 -3.89
C ILE A 243 18.09 0.06 -3.88
N ILE A 244 18.74 -1.11 -3.95
CA ILE A 244 20.20 -1.22 -3.92
C ILE A 244 20.82 -0.51 -5.14
N PHE A 245 20.19 -0.63 -6.31
CA PHE A 245 20.65 0.00 -7.54
C PHE A 245 20.55 1.52 -7.45
N ARG A 246 19.45 2.07 -6.91
CA ARG A 246 19.29 3.50 -6.66
C ARG A 246 20.36 4.02 -5.69
N GLU A 247 20.51 3.38 -4.54
CA GLU A 247 21.50 3.76 -3.52
C GLU A 247 22.95 3.63 -4.06
N GLY A 248 23.20 2.60 -4.87
CA GLY A 248 24.47 2.38 -5.55
C GLY A 248 24.77 3.45 -6.61
N LEU A 249 23.78 3.84 -7.41
CA LEU A 249 23.90 4.90 -8.41
C LEU A 249 24.18 6.26 -7.76
N GLU A 250 23.42 6.62 -6.72
CA GLU A 250 23.62 7.87 -5.97
C GLU A 250 25.04 7.93 -5.39
N SER A 251 25.53 6.82 -4.82
CA SER A 251 26.90 6.72 -4.29
C SER A 251 27.97 6.85 -5.37
N ALA A 252 27.78 6.19 -6.52
CA ALA A 252 28.70 6.25 -7.65
C ALA A 252 28.77 7.67 -8.26
N LEU A 253 27.63 8.37 -8.33
CA LEU A 253 27.56 9.76 -8.79
C LEU A 253 28.30 10.71 -7.84
N ILE A 254 28.18 10.54 -6.52
CA ILE A 254 28.93 11.35 -5.54
C ILE A 254 30.43 11.12 -5.69
N VAL A 255 30.88 9.86 -5.78
CA VAL A 255 32.30 9.53 -5.99
C VAL A 255 32.81 10.11 -7.31
N GLY A 256 32.02 9.96 -8.39
CA GLY A 256 32.33 10.52 -9.70
C GLY A 256 32.44 12.04 -9.68
N ALA A 257 31.53 12.73 -8.98
CA ALA A 257 31.57 14.18 -8.80
C ALA A 257 32.84 14.61 -8.04
N ILE A 258 33.22 13.90 -6.98
CA ILE A 258 34.46 14.18 -6.23
C ILE A 258 35.69 13.97 -7.11
N LEU A 259 35.78 12.86 -7.84
CA LEU A 259 36.92 12.57 -8.73
C LEU A 259 37.04 13.62 -9.85
N THR A 260 35.91 13.97 -10.47
CA THR A 260 35.84 15.01 -11.51
C THR A 260 36.22 16.38 -10.95
N TYR A 261 35.78 16.73 -9.75
CA TYR A 261 36.16 17.97 -9.07
C TYR A 261 37.67 18.03 -8.78
N LEU A 262 38.28 16.92 -8.35
CA LEU A 262 39.72 16.83 -8.09
C LEU A 262 40.55 16.95 -9.37
N GLU A 263 40.05 16.42 -10.48
CA GLU A 263 40.63 16.58 -11.82
C GLU A 263 40.54 18.04 -12.30
N ALA A 264 39.34 18.63 -12.23
CA ALA A 264 39.10 20.02 -12.63
C ALA A 264 39.91 21.03 -11.80
N SER A 265 40.14 20.76 -10.51
CA SER A 265 40.93 21.61 -9.61
C SER A 265 42.46 21.37 -9.68
N ARG A 266 42.94 20.54 -10.61
CA ARG A 266 44.37 20.13 -10.75
C ARG A 266 44.97 19.54 -9.46
N ASN A 267 44.14 18.95 -8.60
CA ASN A 267 44.54 18.38 -7.33
C ASN A 267 44.55 16.84 -7.38
N GLU A 268 45.03 16.32 -8.50
CA GLU A 268 45.18 14.89 -8.85
C GLU A 268 45.73 14.03 -7.70
N ARG A 269 46.65 14.59 -6.90
CA ARG A 269 47.26 13.91 -5.74
C ARG A 269 46.24 13.34 -4.74
N PHE A 270 45.07 13.97 -4.62
CA PHE A 270 44.04 13.54 -3.68
C PHE A 270 43.15 12.42 -4.23
N LYS A 271 43.15 12.15 -5.53
CA LYS A 271 42.40 11.01 -6.12
C LYS A 271 42.79 9.68 -5.48
N LYS A 272 44.08 9.51 -5.15
CA LYS A 272 44.59 8.32 -4.44
C LYS A 272 43.86 8.08 -3.11
N HIS A 273 43.55 9.14 -2.36
CA HIS A 273 42.84 9.05 -1.08
C HIS A 273 41.38 8.62 -1.27
N VAL A 274 40.74 9.06 -2.36
CA VAL A 274 39.39 8.62 -2.73
C VAL A 274 39.38 7.12 -3.03
N TYR A 275 40.34 6.62 -3.82
CA TYR A 275 40.47 5.18 -4.10
C TYR A 275 40.75 4.36 -2.84
N TYR A 276 41.63 4.83 -1.96
CA TYR A 276 41.84 4.17 -0.66
C TYR A 276 40.56 4.15 0.17
N GLY A 277 39.78 5.24 0.17
CA GLY A 277 38.48 5.29 0.84
C GLY A 277 37.51 4.23 0.32
N ILE A 278 37.43 4.04 -1.01
CA ILE A 278 36.59 3.00 -1.62
C ILE A 278 37.03 1.59 -1.17
N VAL A 279 38.33 1.30 -1.24
CA VAL A 279 38.86 -0.02 -0.84
C VAL A 279 38.63 -0.29 0.65
N ILE A 280 38.85 0.71 1.51
CA ILE A 280 38.61 0.61 2.94
C ILE A 280 37.12 0.39 3.23
N ALA A 281 36.21 1.06 2.50
CA ALA A 281 34.78 0.87 2.66
C ALA A 281 34.36 -0.58 2.35
N PHE A 282 34.80 -1.13 1.23
CA PHE A 282 34.52 -2.54 0.89
C PHE A 282 35.09 -3.51 1.93
N ALA A 283 36.33 -3.28 2.38
CA ALA A 283 36.94 -4.11 3.40
C ALA A 283 36.17 -4.04 4.73
N ALA A 284 35.76 -2.84 5.15
CA ALA A 284 34.97 -2.63 6.36
C ALA A 284 33.59 -3.31 6.27
N THR A 285 32.93 -3.28 5.12
CA THR A 285 31.68 -4.00 4.88
C THR A 285 31.86 -5.51 5.01
N ALA A 286 32.90 -6.07 4.39
CA ALA A 286 33.19 -7.51 4.47
C ALA A 286 33.51 -7.96 5.90
N VAL A 287 34.31 -7.18 6.62
CA VAL A 287 34.64 -7.44 8.03
C VAL A 287 33.39 -7.38 8.91
N THR A 288 32.55 -6.35 8.75
CA THR A 288 31.29 -6.21 9.50
C THR A 288 30.37 -7.40 9.26
N TRP A 289 30.20 -7.81 8.00
CA TRP A 289 29.39 -8.97 7.64
C TRP A 289 29.92 -10.27 8.29
N PHE A 290 31.23 -10.49 8.25
CA PHE A 290 31.85 -11.65 8.87
C PHE A 290 31.66 -11.68 10.39
N VAL A 291 31.88 -10.54 11.06
CA VAL A 291 31.68 -10.41 12.51
C VAL A 291 30.22 -10.64 12.88
N ALA A 292 29.28 -10.09 12.13
CA ALA A 292 27.85 -10.31 12.35
C ALA A 292 27.48 -11.79 12.24
N GLN A 293 27.96 -12.48 11.20
CA GLN A 293 27.70 -13.91 11.00
C GLN A 293 28.28 -14.76 12.12
N PHE A 294 29.49 -14.42 12.57
CA PHE A 294 30.14 -15.10 13.69
C PHE A 294 29.33 -14.98 14.98
N ILE A 295 28.89 -13.75 15.34
CA ILE A 295 28.08 -13.49 16.54
C ILE A 295 26.73 -14.22 16.48
N ILE A 296 26.05 -14.18 15.33
CA ILE A 296 24.75 -14.82 15.13
C ILE A 296 24.87 -16.34 15.29
N SER A 297 25.87 -16.96 14.65
CA SER A 297 26.07 -18.41 14.71
C SER A 297 26.38 -18.95 16.11
N MET A 298 27.04 -18.14 16.96
CA MET A 298 27.45 -18.53 18.31
C MET A 298 26.37 -18.33 19.37
N SER A 299 25.44 -17.39 19.15
CA SER A 299 24.52 -16.92 20.19
C SER A 299 23.24 -17.76 20.34
N GLY A 300 22.87 -18.57 19.34
CA GLY A 300 21.59 -19.31 19.34
C GLY A 300 20.35 -18.41 19.49
N ALA A 301 20.50 -17.10 19.25
CA ALA A 301 19.46 -16.11 19.47
C ALA A 301 18.28 -16.32 18.51
N SER A 302 17.07 -16.06 19.01
CA SER A 302 15.88 -16.13 18.15
C SER A 302 15.97 -15.08 17.03
N ARG A 303 15.47 -15.45 15.85
CA ARG A 303 15.53 -14.61 14.65
C ARG A 303 14.88 -13.23 14.88
N ALA A 304 13.79 -13.20 15.64
CA ALA A 304 13.10 -11.97 16.04
C ALA A 304 13.96 -11.04 16.90
N LEU A 305 14.80 -11.58 17.80
CA LEU A 305 15.70 -10.78 18.63
C LEU A 305 16.82 -10.15 17.78
N ILE A 306 17.36 -10.90 16.81
CA ILE A 306 18.39 -10.42 15.90
C ILE A 306 17.84 -9.28 15.04
N GLU A 307 16.63 -9.42 14.52
CA GLU A 307 15.97 -8.41 13.70
C GLU A 307 15.67 -7.14 14.49
N ALA A 308 15.15 -7.26 15.71
CA ALA A 308 14.89 -6.13 16.59
C ALA A 308 16.17 -5.35 16.91
N ILE A 309 17.27 -6.05 17.23
CA ILE A 309 18.56 -5.42 17.53
C ILE A 309 19.15 -4.77 16.27
N ALA A 310 19.06 -5.43 15.11
CA ALA A 310 19.56 -4.89 13.85
C ALA A 310 18.80 -3.60 13.48
N GLY A 311 17.47 -3.59 13.62
CA GLY A 311 16.63 -2.42 13.37
C GLY A 311 16.99 -1.23 14.27
N VAL A 312 17.09 -1.45 15.59
CA VAL A 312 17.48 -0.38 16.54
C VAL A 312 18.89 0.13 16.25
N SER A 313 19.81 -0.76 15.88
CA SER A 313 21.19 -0.39 15.53
C SER A 313 21.23 0.45 14.25
N ALA A 314 20.45 0.10 13.23
CA ALA A 314 20.36 0.86 11.99
C ALA A 314 19.87 2.29 12.24
N VAL A 315 18.81 2.44 13.04
CA VAL A 315 18.29 3.75 13.44
C VAL A 315 19.36 4.56 14.19
N ALA A 316 20.09 3.95 15.13
CA ALA A 316 21.16 4.63 15.86
C ALA A 316 22.29 5.11 14.95
N VAL A 317 22.70 4.31 13.96
CA VAL A 317 23.71 4.69 12.96
C VAL A 317 23.23 5.86 12.11
N LEU A 318 21.97 5.85 11.66
CA LEU A 318 21.38 6.94 10.89
C LEU A 318 21.40 8.26 11.69
N PHE A 319 21.03 8.21 12.97
CA PHE A 319 21.14 9.39 13.86
C PHE A 319 22.58 9.85 13.99
N TRP A 320 23.52 8.92 14.23
CA TRP A 320 24.92 9.27 14.38
C TRP A 320 25.50 9.95 13.15
N VAL A 321 25.25 9.40 11.96
CA VAL A 321 25.68 9.99 10.68
C VAL A 321 25.03 11.35 10.46
N SER A 322 23.72 11.47 10.73
CA SER A 322 23.00 12.74 10.61
C SER A 322 23.59 13.82 11.51
N PHE A 323 23.84 13.51 12.79
CA PHE A 323 24.49 14.43 13.72
C PHE A 323 25.92 14.76 13.33
N TRP A 324 26.67 13.79 12.81
CA TRP A 324 28.03 14.03 12.33
C TRP A 324 28.06 15.02 11.18
N ILE A 325 27.18 14.87 10.18
CA ILE A 325 27.05 15.79 9.05
C ILE A 325 26.68 17.19 9.57
N LEU A 326 25.68 17.28 10.45
CA LEU A 326 25.22 18.55 11.02
C LEU A 326 26.33 19.28 11.81
N ASN A 327 27.21 18.54 12.50
CA ASN A 327 28.32 19.09 13.27
C ASN A 327 29.52 19.50 12.38
N LYS A 328 29.66 18.91 11.19
CA LYS A 328 30.78 19.14 10.25
C LYS A 328 30.51 20.17 9.17
N VAL A 329 29.25 20.55 8.93
CA VAL A 329 28.92 21.72 8.10
C VAL A 329 29.40 22.95 8.87
N GLU A 330 30.61 23.42 8.56
CA GLU A 330 31.20 24.62 9.15
C GLU A 330 30.33 25.85 8.84
N THR A 331 29.38 26.15 9.71
CA THR A 331 28.62 27.41 9.75
C THR A 331 29.57 28.62 9.78
N LYS A 332 30.84 28.43 10.17
CA LYS A 332 31.88 29.45 10.20
C LYS A 332 32.23 30.03 8.82
N ARG A 333 32.36 29.22 7.76
CA ARG A 333 32.71 29.74 6.41
C ARG A 333 31.52 30.46 5.74
N TRP A 334 30.29 30.02 6.00
CA TRP A 334 29.09 30.71 5.52
C TRP A 334 28.89 32.06 6.23
N ILE A 335 29.14 32.13 7.55
CA ILE A 335 29.08 33.38 8.32
C ILE A 335 30.19 34.36 7.89
N GLU A 336 31.41 33.91 7.60
CA GLU A 336 32.46 34.80 7.07
C GLU A 336 32.15 35.31 5.66
N PHE A 337 31.58 34.47 4.80
CA PHE A 337 31.15 34.88 3.45
C PHE A 337 30.00 35.91 3.50
N VAL A 338 29.03 35.73 4.40
CA VAL A 338 27.94 36.68 4.65
C VAL A 338 28.48 37.99 5.25
N LYS A 339 29.39 37.92 6.25
CA LYS A 339 30.01 39.11 6.84
C LYS A 339 30.83 39.93 5.82
N ALA A 340 31.61 39.28 4.97
CA ALA A 340 32.40 39.95 3.92
C ALA A 340 31.50 40.64 2.88
N LYS A 341 30.37 40.02 2.53
CA LYS A 341 29.43 40.58 1.55
C LYS A 341 28.62 41.75 2.14
N VAL A 342 28.22 41.68 3.42
CA VAL A 342 27.50 42.77 4.10
C VAL A 342 28.41 43.99 4.36
N TRP A 343 29.69 43.79 4.70
CA TRP A 343 30.64 44.89 4.88
C TRP A 343 30.93 45.65 3.58
N ASN A 344 30.99 44.98 2.43
CA ASN A 344 31.15 45.64 1.14
C ASN A 344 29.97 46.56 0.77
N TYR A 345 28.75 46.24 1.22
CA TYR A 345 27.59 47.13 1.01
C TYR A 345 27.53 48.29 2.03
N ALA A 346 28.04 48.10 3.24
CA ALA A 346 28.10 49.18 4.24
C ALA A 346 29.13 50.28 3.88
N VAL A 347 30.26 49.92 3.26
CA VAL A 347 31.29 50.89 2.83
C VAL A 347 30.81 51.72 1.63
N ILE A 348 29.96 51.17 0.76
CA ILE A 348 29.36 51.89 -0.38
C ILE A 348 28.32 52.92 0.08
N PHE A 349 27.67 52.72 1.24
CA PHE A 349 26.67 53.66 1.78
C PHE A 349 27.26 54.86 2.55
N TYR A 350 28.51 54.79 3.03
CA TYR A 350 29.19 55.89 3.75
C TYR A 350 30.14 56.73 2.88
N SER A 351 30.24 56.43 1.57
CA SER A 351 31.19 57.07 0.64
C SER A 351 30.51 57.89 -0.46
N LEU A 352 29.21 58.14 -0.36
CA LEU A 352 28.50 59.06 -1.24
C LEU A 352 28.37 60.42 -0.52
N PRO A 353 28.81 61.53 -1.16
CA PRO A 353 28.95 62.85 -0.53
C PRO A 353 27.63 63.50 -0.11
#